data_AF-A0A3D8QAC6-F1
#
_entry.id   AF-A0A3D8QAC6-F1
#
_cell.length_a   1.000
_cell.length_b   1.000
_cell.length_c   1.000
_cell.angle_alpha   90.00
_cell.angle_beta   90.00
_cell.angle_gamma   90.00
#
_symmetry.space_group_name_H-M   'P 1'
#
loop_
_entity.id
_entity.type
_entity.pdbx_description
1 polymer ?
#
loop_
_entity_poly.entity_id
_entity_poly.type
_entity_poly.pdbx_seq_one_letter_code
_entity_poly.pdbx_strand_id
1 'polypeptide(L)'
;MDSVHGFLTPLVDLSVAAKIILTLAILFLFTNLKSLPFVWHVRCFNGVIKHLYCSPHNWEKDSRGSAALFQPLITSTYTPFMECDFNGHKSSSTYFTDIDVSRLHLVACLFNKGIKTLQSKPIIDPRGNQVNGQFSFVLGGVECTYRREIKPLEKYEIWTRVLAWDRKWLYIVSHFVKKGAIKPAGYTLSDGNWLGTASQNKSNAIQKTWERKDPITSGKEMPQQSGTTNENPAPIINKAIYASAISKYVFKKGRLTLHPEICLEASGLLPARPGGWATISGPAPAAQVSEVDFVGDDATWSWQKVEEENMAGLRLAENFAALDGLSEVFTGSDRQALGVYSDLII
;
A
#
# COMPACT_ATOMS: atom_id res chain seq x y z
N MET A 1 -5.83 31.72 -40.95
CA MET A 1 -6.75 30.71 -40.38
C MET A 1 -6.65 29.38 -41.14
N ASP A 2 -5.58 29.19 -41.93
CA ASP A 2 -5.52 28.19 -43.00
C ASP A 2 -4.75 26.92 -42.63
N SER A 3 -4.08 26.91 -41.47
CA SER A 3 -3.24 25.80 -41.04
C SER A 3 -3.99 24.66 -40.34
N VAL A 4 -5.24 24.89 -39.91
CA VAL A 4 -6.08 23.86 -39.26
C VAL A 4 -6.81 23.01 -40.32
N HIS A 5 -7.07 23.57 -41.51
CA HIS A 5 -7.78 22.87 -42.58
C HIS A 5 -6.95 21.74 -43.21
N GLY A 6 -5.63 21.90 -43.33
CA GLY A 6 -4.74 20.89 -43.91
C GLY A 6 -4.51 19.64 -43.04
N PHE A 7 -4.86 19.69 -41.75
CA PHE A 7 -4.70 18.55 -40.84
C PHE A 7 -5.95 17.65 -40.80
N LEU A 8 -7.11 18.18 -41.18
CA LEU A 8 -8.40 17.48 -41.12
C LEU A 8 -8.83 16.88 -42.48
N THR A 9 -8.29 17.37 -43.59
CA THR A 9 -8.58 16.88 -44.95
C THR A 9 -8.40 15.37 -45.15
N PRO A 10 -7.30 14.71 -44.70
CA PRO A 10 -7.13 13.26 -44.92
C PRO A 10 -8.09 12.37 -44.11
N LEU A 11 -8.71 12.89 -43.05
CA LEU A 11 -9.70 12.13 -42.25
C LEU A 11 -11.10 12.14 -42.88
N VAL A 12 -11.41 13.15 -43.68
CA VAL A 12 -12.71 13.28 -44.36
C VAL A 12 -12.81 12.31 -45.55
N ASP A 13 -11.68 12.07 -46.24
CA ASP A 13 -11.57 11.21 -47.43
C ASP A 13 -11.45 9.69 -47.12
N LEU A 14 -11.44 9.30 -45.84
CA LEU A 14 -11.49 7.89 -45.47
C LEU A 14 -12.83 7.26 -45.87
N SER A 15 -12.77 6.03 -46.38
CA SER A 15 -13.96 5.20 -46.57
C SER A 15 -14.70 5.00 -45.24
N VAL A 16 -16.02 4.76 -45.31
CA VAL A 16 -16.84 4.49 -44.11
C VAL A 16 -16.24 3.35 -43.27
N ALA A 17 -15.75 2.29 -43.91
CA ALA A 17 -15.08 1.19 -43.23
C ALA A 17 -13.82 1.62 -42.47
N ALA A 18 -12.99 2.47 -43.08
CA ALA A 18 -11.79 2.99 -42.43
C ALA A 18 -12.12 3.90 -41.22
N LYS A 19 -13.19 4.70 -41.31
CA LYS A 19 -13.70 5.52 -40.18
C LYS A 19 -14.19 4.64 -39.03
N ILE A 20 -14.88 3.54 -39.33
CA ILE A 20 -15.32 2.56 -38.33
C ILE A 20 -14.12 1.90 -37.64
N ILE A 21 -13.15 1.39 -38.41
CA ILE A 21 -11.95 0.75 -37.87
C ILE A 21 -11.16 1.72 -36.98
N LEU A 22 -10.96 2.96 -37.44
CA LEU A 22 -10.26 3.97 -36.66
C LEU A 22 -10.99 4.28 -35.36
N THR A 23 -12.31 4.38 -35.40
CA THR A 23 -13.15 4.63 -34.21
C THR A 23 -13.05 3.49 -33.22
N LEU A 24 -13.12 2.23 -33.68
CA LEU A 24 -12.94 1.05 -32.85
C LEU A 24 -11.52 0.97 -32.26
N ALA A 25 -10.50 1.32 -33.04
CA ALA A 25 -9.12 1.37 -32.56
C ALA A 25 -8.92 2.45 -31.48
N ILE A 26 -9.47 3.65 -31.68
CA ILE A 26 -9.43 4.73 -30.68
C ILE A 26 -10.16 4.31 -29.41
N LEU A 27 -11.36 3.72 -29.54
CA LEU A 27 -12.11 3.22 -28.39
C LEU A 27 -11.31 2.16 -27.62
N PHE A 28 -10.72 1.21 -28.34
CA PHE A 28 -9.89 0.16 -27.77
C PHE A 28 -8.68 0.75 -27.01
N LEU A 29 -7.96 1.70 -27.61
CA LEU A 29 -6.83 2.38 -26.96
C LEU A 29 -7.28 3.16 -25.72
N PHE A 30 -8.41 3.86 -25.80
CA PHE A 30 -8.93 4.65 -24.68
C PHE A 30 -9.35 3.76 -23.51
N THR A 31 -10.09 2.67 -23.75
CA THR A 31 -10.53 1.74 -22.70
C THR A 31 -9.38 0.93 -22.10
N ASN A 32 -8.25 0.83 -22.80
CA ASN A 32 -7.09 0.03 -22.39
C ASN A 32 -5.83 0.87 -22.16
N LEU A 33 -5.96 2.19 -22.03
CA LEU A 33 -4.83 3.10 -21.86
C LEU A 33 -3.93 2.66 -20.69
N LYS A 34 -4.55 2.20 -19.59
CA LYS A 34 -3.86 1.69 -18.39
C LYS A 34 -2.98 0.46 -18.69
N SER A 35 -3.37 -0.36 -19.66
CA SER A 35 -2.71 -1.62 -20.04
C SER A 35 -1.70 -1.48 -21.19
N LEU A 36 -1.53 -0.28 -21.75
CA LEU A 36 -0.55 -0.06 -22.80
C LEU A 36 0.89 -0.23 -22.26
N PRO A 37 1.85 -0.63 -23.12
CA PRO A 37 3.25 -0.70 -22.75
C PRO A 37 3.73 0.60 -22.10
N PHE A 38 4.61 0.47 -21.10
CA PHE A 38 5.18 1.58 -20.32
C PHE A 38 4.22 2.40 -19.44
N VAL A 39 2.90 2.34 -19.64
CA VAL A 39 1.96 3.11 -18.80
C VAL A 39 2.01 2.69 -17.34
N TRP A 40 2.21 1.40 -17.06
CA TRP A 40 2.46 0.92 -15.70
C TRP A 40 3.69 1.59 -15.05
N HIS A 41 4.80 1.72 -15.79
CA HIS A 41 6.02 2.38 -15.29
C HIS A 41 5.76 3.85 -14.98
N VAL A 42 5.06 4.56 -15.87
CA VAL A 42 4.67 5.97 -15.65
C VAL A 42 3.83 6.10 -14.38
N ARG A 43 2.87 5.20 -14.14
CA ARG A 43 2.06 5.19 -12.91
C ARG A 43 2.92 4.97 -11.66
N CYS A 44 3.87 4.05 -11.70
CA CYS A 44 4.83 3.80 -10.62
C CYS A 44 5.70 5.05 -10.35
N PHE A 45 6.31 5.62 -11.39
CA PHE A 45 7.17 6.80 -11.26
C PHE A 45 6.40 8.05 -10.82
N ASN A 46 5.14 8.20 -11.23
CA ASN A 46 4.30 9.32 -10.81
C ASN A 46 4.17 9.39 -9.28
N GLY A 47 3.97 8.25 -8.61
CA GLY A 47 3.92 8.21 -7.14
C GLY A 47 5.24 8.61 -6.50
N VAL A 48 6.35 8.08 -7.01
CA VAL A 48 7.70 8.43 -6.54
C VAL A 48 7.99 9.92 -6.75
N ILE A 49 7.74 10.45 -7.96
CA ILE A 49 7.98 11.85 -8.31
C ILE A 49 7.13 12.77 -7.41
N LYS A 50 5.84 12.49 -7.30
CA LYS A 50 4.90 13.28 -6.48
C LYS A 50 5.38 13.39 -5.03
N HIS A 51 5.69 12.27 -4.40
CA HIS A 51 5.95 12.25 -2.96
C HIS A 51 7.41 12.47 -2.56
N LEU A 52 8.38 12.23 -3.47
CA LEU A 52 9.79 12.51 -3.16
C LEU A 52 10.24 13.91 -3.63
N TYR A 53 9.68 14.43 -4.72
CA TYR A 53 10.21 15.64 -5.36
C TYR A 53 9.21 16.79 -5.40
N CYS A 54 7.95 16.56 -5.78
CA CYS A 54 6.97 17.64 -5.94
C CYS A 54 6.33 18.09 -4.62
N SER A 55 5.98 17.15 -3.75
CA SER A 55 5.27 17.42 -2.50
C SER A 55 5.72 16.49 -1.37
N PRO A 56 7.01 16.52 -0.99
CA PRO A 56 7.51 15.72 0.12
C PRO A 56 6.94 16.23 1.46
N HIS A 57 6.28 15.35 2.20
CA HIS A 57 5.74 15.67 3.53
C HIS A 57 6.81 15.50 4.61
N ASN A 58 6.88 16.42 5.57
CA ASN A 58 7.85 16.34 6.66
C ASN A 58 7.20 15.78 7.94
N TRP A 59 7.35 14.47 8.15
CA TRP A 59 6.78 13.77 9.30
C TRP A 59 7.43 14.14 10.65
N GLU A 60 8.68 14.58 10.68
CA GLU A 60 9.35 15.00 11.92
C GLU A 60 8.72 16.26 12.54
N LYS A 61 8.17 17.14 11.69
CA LYS A 61 7.44 18.33 12.15
C LYS A 61 5.96 18.07 12.40
N ASP A 62 5.46 16.90 12.00
CA ASP A 62 4.06 16.52 12.14
C ASP A 62 3.93 15.53 13.30
N SER A 63 3.38 16.01 14.43
CA SER A 63 3.16 15.22 15.64
C SER A 63 2.32 13.95 15.40
N ARG A 64 1.62 13.87 14.26
CA ARG A 64 0.78 12.73 13.87
C ARG A 64 1.55 11.65 13.10
N GLY A 65 2.85 11.80 12.86
CA GLY A 65 3.65 10.88 12.03
C GLY A 65 3.53 9.40 12.44
N SER A 66 3.54 9.12 13.75
CA SER A 66 3.43 7.75 14.27
C SER A 66 2.04 7.15 14.12
N ALA A 67 0.98 7.96 14.20
CA ALA A 67 -0.37 7.51 13.86
C ALA A 67 -0.52 7.33 12.34
N ALA A 68 0.07 8.23 11.56
CA ALA A 68 0.02 8.22 10.10
C ALA A 68 0.70 7.00 9.47
N LEU A 69 1.68 6.40 10.15
CA LEU A 69 2.32 5.14 9.76
C LEU A 69 1.30 4.03 9.47
N PHE A 70 0.27 3.92 10.29
CA PHE A 70 -0.78 2.91 10.18
C PHE A 70 -2.03 3.37 9.42
N GLN A 71 -2.03 4.61 8.91
CA GLN A 71 -3.16 5.12 8.14
C GLN A 71 -3.09 4.63 6.68
N PRO A 72 -4.26 4.33 6.07
CA PRO A 72 -4.32 3.97 4.67
C PRO A 72 -4.09 5.18 3.77
N LEU A 73 -3.18 5.03 2.81
CA LEU A 73 -3.15 5.84 1.61
C LEU A 73 -4.13 5.24 0.60
N ILE A 74 -5.00 6.08 0.04
CA ILE A 74 -6.06 5.66 -0.88
C ILE A 74 -5.64 6.05 -2.30
N THR A 75 -5.54 5.08 -3.20
CA THR A 75 -5.44 5.32 -4.65
C THR A 75 -6.75 4.90 -5.33
N SER A 76 -7.05 5.46 -6.50
CA SER A 76 -8.24 5.14 -7.29
C SER A 76 -7.82 4.67 -8.68
N THR A 77 -8.45 3.61 -9.18
CA THR A 77 -8.25 3.15 -10.56
C THR A 77 -9.48 2.42 -11.10
N TYR A 78 -9.36 1.77 -12.25
CA TYR A 78 -10.41 0.99 -12.90
C TYR A 78 -9.84 -0.25 -13.59
N THR A 79 -10.73 -1.18 -13.97
CA THR A 79 -10.38 -2.40 -14.72
C THR A 79 -10.55 -2.19 -16.23
N PRO A 80 -9.49 -1.97 -17.02
CA PRO A 80 -9.58 -2.00 -18.48
C PRO A 80 -9.92 -3.41 -18.98
N PHE A 81 -10.44 -3.53 -20.21
CA PHE A 81 -10.80 -4.83 -20.79
C PHE A 81 -9.60 -5.78 -20.88
N MET A 82 -8.40 -5.26 -21.19
CA MET A 82 -7.16 -6.03 -21.27
C MET A 82 -6.62 -6.51 -19.91
N GLU A 83 -7.23 -6.09 -18.80
CA GLU A 83 -6.96 -6.66 -17.48
C GLU A 83 -7.97 -7.74 -17.08
N CYS A 84 -8.95 -8.06 -17.93
CA CYS A 84 -9.92 -9.12 -17.66
C CYS A 84 -9.39 -10.50 -18.09
N ASP A 85 -9.74 -11.53 -17.34
CA ASP A 85 -9.46 -12.93 -17.71
C ASP A 85 -10.59 -13.54 -18.55
N PHE A 86 -10.52 -14.86 -18.76
CA PHE A 86 -11.49 -15.64 -19.51
C PHE A 86 -12.92 -15.54 -18.95
N ASN A 87 -13.08 -15.31 -17.65
CA ASN A 87 -14.40 -15.21 -17.01
C ASN A 87 -15.01 -13.81 -17.15
N GLY A 88 -14.32 -12.88 -17.81
CA GLY A 88 -14.83 -11.53 -18.06
C GLY A 88 -14.82 -10.62 -16.82
N HIS A 89 -14.02 -10.94 -15.81
CA HIS A 89 -13.73 -10.06 -14.67
C HIS A 89 -12.23 -9.80 -14.57
N LYS A 90 -11.83 -8.86 -13.71
CA LYS A 90 -10.41 -8.56 -13.47
C LYS A 90 -9.62 -9.84 -13.17
N SER A 91 -8.57 -10.06 -13.96
CA SER A 91 -7.66 -11.20 -13.81
C SER A 91 -6.88 -11.09 -12.52
N SER A 92 -6.73 -12.22 -11.80
CA SER A 92 -5.96 -12.32 -10.55
C SER A 92 -4.56 -11.72 -10.65
N SER A 93 -3.87 -11.91 -11.78
CA SER A 93 -2.50 -11.39 -11.98
C SER A 93 -2.44 -9.86 -12.04
N THR A 94 -3.52 -9.21 -12.47
CA THR A 94 -3.55 -7.76 -12.67
C THR A 94 -3.87 -6.99 -11.39
N TYR A 95 -4.18 -7.68 -10.28
CA TYR A 95 -4.24 -7.04 -8.97
C TYR A 95 -2.85 -6.57 -8.53
N PHE A 96 -1.81 -7.36 -8.83
CA PHE A 96 -0.44 -7.05 -8.42
C PHE A 96 0.10 -5.77 -9.07
N THR A 97 -0.26 -5.50 -10.33
CA THR A 97 0.17 -4.28 -11.04
C THR A 97 -0.35 -3.00 -10.36
N ASP A 98 -1.53 -3.04 -9.75
CA ASP A 98 -2.11 -1.90 -9.05
C ASP A 98 -1.65 -1.80 -7.59
N ILE A 99 -1.37 -2.93 -6.95
CA ILE A 99 -0.75 -2.97 -5.62
C ILE A 99 0.67 -2.39 -5.70
N ASP A 100 1.45 -2.67 -6.76
CA ASP A 100 2.76 -2.04 -7.00
C ASP A 100 2.69 -0.51 -6.96
N VAL A 101 1.78 0.07 -7.74
CA VAL A 101 1.59 1.53 -7.81
C VAL A 101 1.19 2.08 -6.43
N SER A 102 0.23 1.45 -5.77
CA SER A 102 -0.29 1.92 -4.47
C SER A 102 0.75 1.85 -3.36
N ARG A 103 1.57 0.80 -3.35
CA ARG A 103 2.67 0.63 -2.40
C ARG A 103 3.79 1.64 -2.63
N LEU A 104 4.12 1.95 -3.89
CA LEU A 104 5.09 3.00 -4.20
C LEU A 104 4.61 4.38 -3.75
N HIS A 105 3.33 4.70 -3.93
CA HIS A 105 2.75 5.92 -3.36
C HIS A 105 2.89 5.97 -1.84
N LEU A 106 2.49 4.89 -1.13
CA LEU A 106 2.59 4.82 0.32
C LEU A 106 4.04 4.99 0.80
N VAL A 107 4.95 4.21 0.24
CA VAL A 107 6.35 4.18 0.67
C VAL A 107 7.06 5.50 0.34
N ALA A 108 6.84 6.05 -0.86
CA ALA A 108 7.39 7.36 -1.19
C ALA A 108 6.80 8.45 -0.29
N CYS A 109 5.52 8.38 0.11
CA CYS A 109 4.91 9.36 1.01
C CYS A 109 5.46 9.27 2.44
N LEU A 110 5.47 8.07 3.02
CA LEU A 110 5.92 7.85 4.39
C LEU A 110 7.43 8.02 4.53
N PHE A 111 8.21 7.39 3.66
CA PHE A 111 9.66 7.28 3.81
C PHE A 111 10.44 8.34 3.02
N ASN A 112 9.82 9.44 2.57
CA ASN A 112 10.50 10.40 1.68
C ASN A 112 11.85 10.90 2.23
N LYS A 113 11.88 11.30 3.52
CA LYS A 113 13.08 11.80 4.19
C LYS A 113 14.07 10.69 4.47
N GLY A 114 13.59 9.52 4.91
CA GLY A 114 14.43 8.33 5.12
C GLY A 114 15.12 7.89 3.84
N ILE A 115 14.40 7.81 2.72
CA ILE A 115 14.95 7.49 1.40
C ILE A 115 16.06 8.47 1.03
N LYS A 116 15.84 9.79 1.13
CA LYS A 116 16.86 10.79 0.80
C LYS A 116 18.09 10.71 1.71
N THR A 117 17.86 10.51 3.00
CA THR A 117 18.92 10.44 4.01
C THR A 117 19.77 9.19 3.81
N LEU A 118 19.13 8.03 3.66
CA LEU A 118 19.79 6.75 3.49
C LEU A 118 20.36 6.58 2.08
N GLN A 119 19.88 7.30 1.08
CA GLN A 119 20.50 7.36 -0.25
C GLN A 119 21.81 8.15 -0.21
N SER A 120 21.83 9.30 0.46
CA SER A 120 22.98 10.22 0.45
C SER A 120 24.09 9.86 1.44
N LYS A 121 23.76 9.25 2.58
CA LYS A 121 24.75 8.96 3.63
C LYS A 121 25.22 7.50 3.58
N PRO A 122 26.52 7.22 3.85
CA PRO A 122 26.97 5.87 4.14
C PRO A 122 26.37 5.40 5.46
N ILE A 123 26.24 4.08 5.59
CA ILE A 123 25.74 3.42 6.80
C ILE A 123 26.86 2.56 7.37
N ILE A 124 27.02 2.51 8.69
CA ILE A 124 28.01 1.64 9.34
C ILE A 124 27.39 0.25 9.55
N ASP A 125 28.05 -0.79 9.04
CA ASP A 125 27.63 -2.18 9.26
C ASP A 125 27.96 -2.65 10.70
N PRO A 126 27.49 -3.84 11.13
CA PRO A 126 27.79 -4.34 12.47
C PRO A 126 29.29 -4.55 12.74
N ARG A 127 30.10 -4.63 11.69
CA ARG A 127 31.55 -4.86 11.75
C ARG A 127 32.34 -3.54 11.75
N GLY A 128 31.65 -2.39 11.78
CA GLY A 128 32.26 -1.07 11.76
C GLY A 128 32.64 -0.55 10.37
N ASN A 129 32.34 -1.28 9.30
CA ASN A 129 32.67 -0.86 7.94
C ASN A 129 31.62 0.09 7.38
N GLN A 130 32.07 1.09 6.62
CA GLN A 130 31.17 1.95 5.85
C GLN A 130 30.60 1.19 4.65
N VAL A 131 29.28 1.03 4.64
CA VAL A 131 28.53 0.51 3.51
C VAL A 131 28.03 1.67 2.66
N ASN A 132 28.63 1.75 1.47
CA ASN A 132 28.17 2.58 0.38
C ASN A 132 27.25 1.76 -0.55
N GLY A 133 26.41 2.46 -1.31
CA GLY A 133 25.55 1.81 -2.31
C GLY A 133 24.20 2.50 -2.47
N GLN A 134 23.43 2.02 -3.43
CA GLN A 134 22.08 2.52 -3.66
C GLN A 134 21.13 2.01 -2.57
N PHE A 135 20.29 2.89 -2.04
CA PHE A 135 19.17 2.50 -1.22
C PHE A 135 18.10 1.89 -2.11
N SER A 136 17.55 0.74 -1.71
CA SER A 136 16.45 0.10 -2.42
C SER A 136 15.43 -0.49 -1.47
N PHE A 137 14.20 -0.59 -1.97
CA PHE A 137 13.06 -1.20 -1.31
C PHE A 137 12.61 -2.37 -2.17
N VAL A 138 12.86 -3.59 -1.70
CA VAL A 138 12.78 -4.79 -2.54
C VAL A 138 11.65 -5.69 -2.05
N LEU A 139 10.79 -6.11 -2.96
CA LEU A 139 9.69 -7.04 -2.68
C LEU A 139 10.26 -8.43 -2.39
N GLY A 140 9.90 -9.00 -1.23
CA GLY A 140 10.26 -10.37 -0.85
C GLY A 140 9.14 -11.38 -1.10
N GLY A 141 7.88 -10.92 -1.16
CA GLY A 141 6.74 -11.77 -1.44
C GLY A 141 5.44 -10.98 -1.35
N VAL A 142 4.41 -11.48 -2.04
CA VAL A 142 3.06 -10.95 -2.00
C VAL A 142 2.05 -12.09 -2.07
N GLU A 143 1.00 -11.98 -1.28
CA GLU A 143 -0.15 -12.89 -1.27
C GLU A 143 -1.42 -12.05 -1.40
N CYS A 144 -2.42 -12.59 -2.10
CA CYS A 144 -3.67 -11.90 -2.38
C CYS A 144 -4.84 -12.87 -2.25
N THR A 145 -5.80 -12.51 -1.40
CA THR A 145 -7.08 -13.19 -1.22
C THR A 145 -8.17 -12.46 -1.98
N TYR A 146 -8.94 -13.20 -2.78
CA TYR A 146 -10.05 -12.68 -3.58
C TYR A 146 -11.37 -13.02 -2.91
N ARG A 147 -12.25 -12.02 -2.77
CA ARG A 147 -13.58 -12.17 -2.14
C ARG A 147 -14.71 -11.96 -3.14
N ARG A 148 -14.55 -11.02 -4.07
CA ARG A 148 -15.56 -10.64 -5.07
C ARG A 148 -14.89 -10.21 -6.37
N GLU A 149 -15.58 -10.46 -7.47
CA GLU A 149 -15.16 -10.00 -8.80
C GLU A 149 -15.21 -8.48 -8.93
N ILE A 150 -14.30 -7.93 -9.73
CA ILE A 150 -14.34 -6.54 -10.20
C ILE A 150 -14.64 -6.60 -11.70
N LYS A 151 -15.72 -5.95 -12.12
CA LYS A 151 -16.23 -6.00 -13.49
C LYS A 151 -15.39 -5.15 -14.46
N PRO A 152 -15.49 -5.39 -15.77
CA PRO A 152 -14.86 -4.54 -16.77
C PRO A 152 -15.33 -3.09 -16.61
N LEU A 153 -14.38 -2.16 -16.74
CA LEU A 153 -14.52 -0.71 -16.55
C LEU A 153 -14.99 -0.26 -15.16
N GLU A 154 -15.16 -1.19 -14.21
CA GLU A 154 -15.53 -0.85 -12.84
C GLU A 154 -14.39 -0.10 -12.14
N LYS A 155 -14.76 0.98 -11.45
CA LYS A 155 -13.83 1.79 -10.66
C LYS A 155 -13.78 1.28 -9.24
N TYR A 156 -12.58 1.24 -8.69
CA TYR A 156 -12.33 0.84 -7.30
C TYR A 156 -11.22 1.69 -6.69
N GLU A 157 -11.13 1.58 -5.38
CA GLU A 157 -10.09 2.19 -4.56
C GLU A 157 -9.18 1.11 -3.99
N ILE A 158 -7.93 1.48 -3.75
CA ILE A 158 -6.94 0.62 -3.10
C ILE A 158 -6.48 1.35 -1.85
N TRP A 159 -6.79 0.76 -0.71
CA TRP A 159 -6.48 1.29 0.61
C TRP A 159 -5.25 0.56 1.12
N THR A 160 -4.09 1.21 1.08
CA THR A 160 -2.79 0.61 1.36
C THR A 160 -2.16 1.26 2.59
N ARG A 161 -1.78 0.45 3.59
CA ARG A 161 -1.13 0.92 4.83
C ARG A 161 -0.01 -0.01 5.28
N VAL A 162 0.88 0.47 6.13
CA VAL A 162 1.78 -0.42 6.89
C VAL A 162 0.91 -1.26 7.83
N LEU A 163 1.12 -2.57 7.79
CA LEU A 163 0.48 -3.52 8.69
C LEU A 163 1.32 -3.69 9.95
N ALA A 164 2.61 -3.98 9.76
CA ALA A 164 3.59 -4.25 10.82
C ALA A 164 5.01 -4.28 10.22
N TRP A 165 6.02 -4.42 11.06
CA TRP A 165 7.39 -4.73 10.71
C TRP A 165 8.04 -5.64 11.74
N ASP A 166 8.96 -6.47 11.29
CA ASP A 166 9.85 -7.27 12.14
C ASP A 166 11.31 -6.79 11.99
N ARG A 167 12.28 -7.67 12.28
CA ARG A 167 13.71 -7.38 12.18
C ARG A 167 14.23 -7.16 10.75
N LYS A 168 13.54 -7.68 9.74
CA LYS A 168 14.00 -7.78 8.35
C LYS A 168 12.97 -7.21 7.36
N TRP A 169 11.69 -7.43 7.64
CA TRP A 169 10.58 -7.22 6.74
C TRP A 169 9.67 -6.10 7.23
N LEU A 170 9.31 -5.20 6.32
CA LEU A 170 8.15 -4.31 6.44
C LEU A 170 6.96 -5.00 5.76
N TYR A 171 5.87 -5.17 6.50
CA TYR A 171 4.63 -5.75 6.00
C TYR A 171 3.64 -4.63 5.63
N ILE A 172 3.15 -4.67 4.40
CA ILE A 172 2.15 -3.71 3.87
C ILE A 172 0.90 -4.49 3.50
N VAL A 173 -0.26 -4.00 3.95
CA VAL A 173 -1.57 -4.54 3.58
C VAL A 173 -2.28 -3.60 2.62
N SER A 174 -2.94 -4.17 1.61
CA SER A 174 -3.73 -3.45 0.61
C SER A 174 -5.11 -4.06 0.48
N HIS A 175 -6.16 -3.24 0.54
CA HIS A 175 -7.54 -3.68 0.32
C HIS A 175 -8.10 -3.04 -0.95
N PHE A 176 -8.67 -3.87 -1.83
CA PHE A 176 -9.42 -3.41 -3.00
C PHE A 176 -10.86 -3.19 -2.56
N VAL A 177 -11.33 -1.95 -2.65
CA VAL A 177 -12.62 -1.53 -2.11
C VAL A 177 -13.46 -0.91 -3.21
N LYS A 178 -14.76 -1.19 -3.20
CA LYS A 178 -15.74 -0.52 -4.05
C LYS A 178 -15.63 0.99 -3.88
N LYS A 179 -15.41 1.69 -4.99
CA LYS A 179 -15.19 3.14 -4.98
C LYS A 179 -16.36 3.87 -4.32
N GLY A 180 -16.06 4.71 -3.33
CA GLY A 180 -17.06 5.50 -2.59
C GLY A 180 -17.99 4.71 -1.66
N ALA A 181 -17.82 3.38 -1.52
CA ALA A 181 -18.63 2.58 -0.60
C ALA A 181 -18.26 2.83 0.88
N ILE A 182 -17.01 3.21 1.14
CA ILE A 182 -16.48 3.56 2.46
C ILE A 182 -15.83 4.93 2.34
N LYS A 183 -16.04 5.80 3.33
CA LYS A 183 -15.37 7.10 3.43
C LYS A 183 -14.49 7.12 4.69
N PRO A 184 -13.25 7.64 4.62
CA PRO A 184 -12.43 7.79 5.80
C PRO A 184 -13.03 8.84 6.74
N ALA A 185 -12.77 8.71 8.04
CA ALA A 185 -13.23 9.68 9.04
C ALA A 185 -12.60 11.08 8.84
N GLY A 186 -11.45 11.15 8.18
CA GLY A 186 -10.75 12.38 7.83
C GLY A 186 -9.46 12.08 7.07
N TYR A 187 -8.75 13.14 6.66
CA TYR A 187 -7.48 13.05 5.94
C TYR A 187 -6.38 13.77 6.74
N THR A 188 -5.28 13.07 7.02
CA THR A 188 -4.14 13.64 7.76
C THR A 188 -3.31 14.57 6.89
N LEU A 189 -3.07 14.15 5.64
CA LEU A 189 -2.49 14.97 4.59
C LEU A 189 -3.63 15.68 3.88
N SER A 190 -3.60 17.01 3.83
CA SER A 190 -4.49 17.72 2.92
C SER A 190 -4.10 17.32 1.50
N ASP A 191 -5.04 16.76 0.75
CA ASP A 191 -4.87 16.55 -0.68
C ASP A 191 -4.44 17.90 -1.27
N GLY A 192 -3.26 17.96 -1.89
CA GLY A 192 -2.70 19.15 -2.53
C GLY A 192 -3.51 19.65 -3.74
N ASN A 193 -4.83 19.61 -3.66
CA ASN A 193 -5.75 20.27 -4.56
C ASN A 193 -5.55 21.78 -4.43
N TRP A 194 -5.07 22.39 -5.51
CA TRP A 194 -5.00 23.84 -5.68
C TRP A 194 -6.39 24.50 -5.76
N LEU A 195 -7.44 23.72 -6.03
CA LEU A 195 -8.85 24.13 -5.97
C LEU A 195 -9.41 23.70 -4.62
N GLY A 196 -9.41 24.65 -3.70
CA GLY A 196 -9.61 24.42 -2.28
C GLY A 196 -10.96 23.81 -1.89
N THR A 197 -10.90 22.99 -0.85
CA THR A 197 -11.72 23.15 0.35
C THR A 197 -10.91 22.57 1.50
N ALA A 198 -10.23 23.45 2.24
CA ALA A 198 -9.68 23.10 3.53
C ALA A 198 -10.86 22.79 4.46
N SER A 199 -11.14 21.51 4.70
CA SER A 199 -12.00 21.11 5.81
C SER A 199 -11.20 21.18 7.12
N GLN A 200 -10.77 22.39 7.48
CA GLN A 200 -10.41 22.73 8.85
C GLN A 200 -11.70 22.76 9.65
N ASN A 201 -12.13 21.61 10.17
CA ASN A 201 -12.94 21.49 11.39
C ASN A 201 -13.32 20.02 11.60
N LYS A 202 -12.52 19.32 12.43
CA LYS A 202 -12.88 18.15 13.26
C LYS A 202 -11.64 17.45 13.84
N SER A 203 -10.74 18.21 14.47
CA SER A 203 -9.65 17.62 15.27
C SER A 203 -10.20 16.72 16.40
N ASN A 204 -11.37 17.03 16.96
CA ASN A 204 -11.97 16.27 18.07
C ASN A 204 -12.75 14.99 17.65
N ALA A 205 -13.07 14.80 16.36
CA ALA A 205 -13.80 13.62 15.90
C ALA A 205 -12.88 12.48 15.43
N ILE A 206 -11.63 12.82 15.07
CA ILE A 206 -10.64 11.84 14.67
C ILE A 206 -10.39 10.90 15.85
N GLN A 207 -10.12 11.41 17.06
CA GLN A 207 -9.71 10.60 18.21
C GLN A 207 -10.77 9.60 18.71
N LYS A 208 -12.06 9.93 18.69
CA LYS A 208 -13.14 9.09 19.25
C LYS A 208 -13.48 7.84 18.42
N THR A 209 -12.91 7.68 17.22
CA THR A 209 -13.28 6.59 16.29
C THR A 209 -12.18 5.54 16.10
N TRP A 210 -11.01 5.72 16.74
CA TRP A 210 -9.86 4.80 16.63
C TRP A 210 -9.82 3.70 17.70
N GLU A 211 -10.82 3.62 18.58
CA GLU A 211 -10.98 2.43 19.41
C GLU A 211 -11.31 1.25 18.50
N ARG A 212 -10.32 0.36 18.37
CA ARG A 212 -10.38 -0.90 17.66
C ARG A 212 -11.57 -1.72 18.14
N LYS A 213 -12.63 -1.80 17.33
CA LYS A 213 -13.67 -2.82 17.47
C LYS A 213 -13.21 -4.07 16.72
N ASP A 214 -12.33 -4.85 17.34
CA ASP A 214 -11.97 -6.17 16.82
C ASP A 214 -13.17 -7.12 16.88
N PRO A 215 -13.58 -7.78 15.78
CA PRO A 215 -14.65 -8.77 15.80
C PRO A 215 -14.31 -10.08 16.54
N ILE A 216 -13.08 -10.22 17.05
CA ILE A 216 -12.50 -11.53 17.43
C ILE A 216 -12.64 -11.80 18.94
N THR A 217 -13.12 -10.86 19.76
CA THR A 217 -13.19 -11.08 21.21
C THR A 217 -14.49 -10.54 21.80
N SER A 218 -15.53 -11.38 21.87
CA SER A 218 -16.44 -11.52 23.04
C SER A 218 -17.69 -12.32 22.67
N GLY A 219 -17.68 -13.61 22.98
CA GLY A 219 -18.87 -14.46 23.05
C GLY A 219 -19.59 -14.28 24.39
N LYS A 220 -20.19 -13.11 24.64
CA LYS A 220 -21.13 -12.93 25.75
C LYS A 220 -22.32 -12.07 25.30
N GLU A 221 -23.48 -12.72 25.28
CA GLU A 221 -24.77 -12.06 25.12
C GLU A 221 -25.04 -11.12 26.31
N MET A 222 -25.56 -9.92 26.03
CA MET A 222 -26.16 -9.05 27.02
C MET A 222 -27.36 -8.28 26.42
N PRO A 223 -28.31 -7.83 27.27
CA PRO A 223 -29.74 -7.90 26.99
C PRO A 223 -30.30 -6.76 26.14
N GLN A 224 -31.41 -7.08 25.48
CA GLN A 224 -32.17 -6.21 24.59
C GLN A 224 -32.78 -4.99 25.30
N GLN A 225 -32.53 -3.81 24.75
CA GLN A 225 -33.50 -2.71 24.77
C GLN A 225 -33.64 -2.07 23.38
N SER A 226 -34.86 -1.66 23.12
CA SER A 226 -35.52 -1.48 21.82
C SER A 226 -35.26 -0.16 21.11
N GLY A 227 -35.16 -0.21 19.78
CA GLY A 227 -35.71 0.82 18.90
C GLY A 227 -34.75 1.83 18.27
N THR A 228 -33.93 1.39 17.32
CA THR A 228 -33.56 2.05 16.03
C THR A 228 -32.48 1.18 15.38
N THR A 229 -32.60 0.91 14.08
CA THR A 229 -31.78 -0.09 13.34
C THR A 229 -30.29 0.25 13.31
N ASN A 230 -29.57 -0.18 14.35
CA ASN A 230 -28.11 -0.25 14.39
C ASN A 230 -27.66 -1.59 13.81
N GLU A 231 -27.58 -1.69 12.49
CA GLU A 231 -26.83 -2.79 11.87
C GLU A 231 -25.34 -2.64 12.21
N ASN A 232 -24.72 -3.73 12.65
CA ASN A 232 -23.27 -3.78 12.89
C ASN A 232 -22.54 -3.36 11.59
N PRO A 233 -21.63 -2.37 11.57
CA PRO A 233 -21.02 -1.87 10.33
C PRO A 233 -20.06 -2.88 9.67
N ALA A 234 -19.59 -3.89 10.42
CA ALA A 234 -18.67 -4.92 9.94
C ALA A 234 -19.16 -5.67 8.67
N PRO A 235 -20.41 -6.19 8.60
CA PRO A 235 -20.94 -6.81 7.38
C PRO A 235 -21.01 -5.87 6.18
N ILE A 236 -21.22 -4.56 6.35
CA ILE A 236 -21.24 -3.59 5.24
C ILE A 236 -19.82 -3.39 4.69
N ILE A 237 -18.83 -3.23 5.59
CA ILE A 237 -17.42 -3.08 5.22
C ILE A 237 -16.91 -4.32 4.47
N ASN A 238 -17.19 -5.51 5.00
CA ASN A 238 -16.81 -6.76 4.37
C ASN A 238 -17.47 -6.93 2.98
N LYS A 239 -18.68 -6.39 2.80
CA LYS A 239 -19.34 -6.37 1.49
C LYS A 239 -18.69 -5.41 0.49
N ALA A 240 -17.97 -4.39 0.94
CA ALA A 240 -17.32 -3.44 0.06
C ALA A 240 -15.95 -3.91 -0.45
N ILE A 241 -15.33 -4.92 0.18
CA ILE A 241 -13.98 -5.39 -0.16
C ILE A 241 -14.05 -6.45 -1.28
N TYR A 242 -13.38 -6.18 -2.40
CA TYR A 242 -13.20 -7.14 -3.50
C TYR A 242 -12.06 -8.12 -3.21
N ALA A 243 -10.92 -7.63 -2.73
CA ALA A 243 -9.73 -8.43 -2.49
C ALA A 243 -8.87 -7.80 -1.39
N SER A 244 -7.98 -8.59 -0.78
CA SER A 244 -7.02 -8.13 0.21
C SER A 244 -5.67 -8.79 -0.04
N ALA A 245 -4.60 -7.99 -0.03
CA ALA A 245 -3.26 -8.45 -0.27
C ALA A 245 -2.33 -8.05 0.87
N ILE A 246 -1.40 -8.94 1.22
CA ILE A 246 -0.28 -8.68 2.12
C ILE A 246 1.02 -8.79 1.35
N SER A 247 1.96 -7.90 1.64
CA SER A 247 3.27 -7.84 0.99
C SER A 247 4.36 -7.69 2.02
N LYS A 248 5.49 -8.36 1.83
CA LYS A 248 6.70 -8.17 2.66
C LYS A 248 7.82 -7.56 1.84
N TYR A 249 8.48 -6.56 2.43
CA TYR A 249 9.54 -5.82 1.80
C TYR A 249 10.76 -5.70 2.67
N VAL A 250 11.92 -5.69 2.03
CA VAL A 250 13.20 -5.47 2.69
C VAL A 250 13.81 -4.16 2.24
N PHE A 251 14.32 -3.39 3.19
CA PHE A 251 15.15 -2.22 2.91
C PHE A 251 16.59 -2.65 2.72
N LYS A 252 17.26 -2.15 1.69
CA LYS A 252 18.66 -2.46 1.39
C LYS A 252 19.47 -1.20 1.13
N LYS A 253 20.75 -1.25 1.53
CA LYS A 253 21.80 -0.31 1.12
C LYS A 253 22.90 -1.12 0.46
N GLY A 254 22.95 -1.10 -0.88
CA GLY A 254 23.77 -2.04 -1.64
C GLY A 254 23.38 -3.49 -1.32
N ARG A 255 24.32 -4.27 -0.77
CA ARG A 255 24.07 -5.66 -0.34
C ARG A 255 23.65 -5.80 1.14
N LEU A 256 23.75 -4.72 1.93
CA LEU A 256 23.35 -4.73 3.32
C LEU A 256 21.83 -4.65 3.43
N THR A 257 21.25 -5.55 4.23
CA THR A 257 19.83 -5.47 4.64
C THR A 257 19.70 -4.57 5.86
N LEU A 258 18.79 -3.62 5.80
CA LEU A 258 18.51 -2.68 6.89
C LEU A 258 17.25 -3.11 7.64
N HIS A 259 17.27 -2.94 8.96
CA HIS A 259 16.10 -3.08 9.80
C HIS A 259 15.05 -2.00 9.45
N PRO A 260 13.75 -2.33 9.36
CA PRO A 260 12.69 -1.35 9.08
C PRO A 260 12.71 -0.13 10.01
N GLU A 261 12.95 -0.33 11.33
CA GLU A 261 13.09 0.78 12.30
C GLU A 261 14.11 1.85 11.89
N ILE A 262 15.24 1.49 11.28
CA ILE A 262 16.24 2.47 10.82
C ILE A 262 15.62 3.42 9.78
N CYS A 263 14.79 2.87 8.89
CA CYS A 263 14.13 3.65 7.84
C CYS A 263 12.97 4.48 8.40
N LEU A 264 12.23 3.94 9.37
CA LEU A 264 11.13 4.61 10.05
C LEU A 264 11.65 5.80 10.89
N GLU A 265 12.73 5.60 11.65
CA GLU A 265 13.41 6.63 12.43
C GLU A 265 14.00 7.71 11.53
N ALA A 266 14.73 7.34 10.47
CA ALA A 266 15.27 8.29 9.50
C ALA A 266 14.18 9.11 8.78
N SER A 267 12.93 8.61 8.79
CA SER A 267 11.76 9.30 8.25
C SER A 267 10.98 10.12 9.29
N GLY A 268 11.32 10.04 10.58
CA GLY A 268 10.61 10.73 11.65
C GLY A 268 9.23 10.13 11.94
N LEU A 269 9.03 8.84 11.67
CA LEU A 269 7.73 8.17 11.81
C LEU A 269 7.52 7.49 13.17
N LEU A 270 8.55 7.41 14.00
CA LEU A 270 8.44 6.75 15.31
C LEU A 270 8.66 7.74 16.46
N PRO A 271 7.92 7.58 17.57
CA PRO A 271 8.11 8.39 18.76
C PRO A 271 9.38 7.94 19.47
N ALA A 272 9.99 8.79 20.30
CA ALA A 272 11.19 8.45 21.04
C ALA A 272 11.01 7.15 21.84
N ARG A 273 11.90 6.18 21.59
CA ARG A 273 11.87 4.88 22.26
C ARG A 273 12.50 4.97 23.65
N PRO A 274 11.82 4.52 24.72
CA PRO A 274 12.44 4.36 26.04
C PRO A 274 13.61 3.36 25.94
N GLY A 275 14.82 3.79 26.29
CA GLY A 275 16.04 2.97 26.19
C GLY A 275 16.80 3.06 24.85
N GLY A 276 16.35 3.90 23.90
CA GLY A 276 17.04 4.15 22.63
C GLY A 276 16.65 3.19 21.50
N TRP A 277 17.16 3.48 20.30
CA TRP A 277 16.78 2.80 19.05
C TRP A 277 17.66 1.58 18.74
N ALA A 278 17.12 0.65 17.94
CA ALA A 278 17.90 -0.47 17.41
C ALA A 278 19.04 0.04 16.53
N THR A 279 20.27 -0.27 16.91
CA THR A 279 21.44 -0.09 16.04
C THR A 279 21.59 -1.31 15.12
N ILE A 280 22.32 -1.12 14.03
CA ILE A 280 22.62 -2.19 13.06
C ILE A 280 23.34 -3.37 13.73
N SER A 281 24.03 -3.13 14.86
CA SER A 281 24.92 -4.06 15.55
C SER A 281 24.33 -4.83 16.74
N GLY A 282 23.05 -4.66 17.12
CA GLY A 282 22.55 -5.30 18.35
C GLY A 282 21.05 -5.61 18.43
N PRO A 283 20.63 -6.47 19.39
CA PRO A 283 19.24 -6.54 19.81
C PRO A 283 18.82 -5.17 20.35
N ALA A 284 17.55 -4.81 20.17
CA ALA A 284 17.05 -3.62 20.82
C ALA A 284 17.14 -3.84 22.34
N PRO A 285 17.59 -2.86 23.15
CA PRO A 285 17.53 -3.00 24.59
C PRO A 285 16.09 -3.31 25.00
N ALA A 286 15.92 -4.30 25.89
CA ALA A 286 14.62 -4.60 26.47
C ALA A 286 14.10 -3.31 27.10
N ALA A 287 12.93 -2.84 26.66
CA ALA A 287 12.32 -1.65 27.23
C ALA A 287 12.06 -1.92 28.72
N GLN A 288 12.85 -1.32 29.60
CA GLN A 288 12.46 -1.22 31.00
C GLN A 288 11.33 -0.20 31.04
N VAL A 289 10.12 -0.70 31.25
CA VAL A 289 8.92 0.13 31.42
C VAL A 289 9.03 0.76 32.80
N SER A 290 9.74 1.88 32.90
CA SER A 290 9.52 2.82 34.00
C SER A 290 8.26 3.61 33.68
N GLU A 291 7.24 3.52 34.54
CA GLU A 291 6.11 4.46 34.56
C GLU A 291 6.67 5.87 34.70
N VAL A 292 6.81 6.56 33.56
CA VAL A 292 7.05 7.99 33.54
C VAL A 292 5.86 8.56 32.79
N ASP A 293 4.97 9.19 33.55
CA ASP A 293 3.81 9.91 33.05
C ASP A 293 4.28 11.07 32.17
N PHE A 294 4.34 10.82 30.86
CA PHE A 294 4.46 11.89 29.88
C PHE A 294 3.06 12.46 29.62
N VAL A 295 2.75 13.53 30.34
CA VAL A 295 1.65 14.42 29.99
C VAL A 295 2.06 15.18 28.72
N GLY A 296 1.68 14.65 27.57
CA GLY A 296 1.88 15.29 26.26
C GLY A 296 0.59 15.25 25.47
N ASP A 297 0.29 16.34 24.76
CA ASP A 297 -0.89 16.55 23.92
C ASP A 297 -1.41 15.25 23.29
N ASP A 298 -2.72 15.02 23.46
CA ASP A 298 -3.55 13.89 23.01
C ASP A 298 -3.42 13.49 21.52
N ALA A 299 -2.63 14.23 20.73
CA ALA A 299 -2.38 14.04 19.31
C ALA A 299 -1.19 13.12 18.96
N THR A 300 -0.33 12.77 19.93
CA THR A 300 0.91 11.99 19.68
C THR A 300 0.76 10.55 20.17
N TRP A 301 1.07 9.55 19.32
CA TRP A 301 1.09 8.15 19.76
C TRP A 301 2.34 7.88 20.60
N SER A 302 2.16 7.25 21.76
CA SER A 302 3.26 6.76 22.58
C SER A 302 3.97 5.57 21.91
N TRP A 303 5.23 5.30 22.29
CA TRP A 303 5.97 4.12 21.84
C TRP A 303 5.20 2.82 22.10
N GLN A 304 4.57 2.70 23.27
CA GLN A 304 3.78 1.53 23.64
C GLN A 304 2.62 1.28 22.66
N LYS A 305 1.92 2.35 22.24
CA LYS A 305 0.81 2.23 21.30
C LYS A 305 1.27 1.82 19.90
N VAL A 306 2.41 2.34 19.46
CA VAL A 306 3.04 1.95 18.19
C VAL A 306 3.43 0.47 18.21
N GLU A 307 4.04 0.02 19.30
CA GLU A 307 4.44 -1.38 19.50
C GLU A 307 3.23 -2.31 19.56
N GLU A 308 2.15 -1.91 20.25
CA GLU A 308 0.91 -2.68 20.32
C GLU A 308 0.30 -2.90 18.93
N GLU A 309 0.20 -1.84 18.12
CA GLU A 309 -0.33 -1.94 16.77
C GLU A 309 0.59 -2.76 15.85
N ASN A 310 1.91 -2.61 16.00
CA ASN A 310 2.89 -3.43 15.29
C ASN A 310 2.74 -4.92 15.63
N MET A 311 2.68 -5.26 16.92
CA MET A 311 2.50 -6.63 17.40
C MET A 311 1.19 -7.25 16.93
N ALA A 312 0.10 -6.47 16.91
CA ALA A 312 -1.17 -6.96 16.40
C ALA A 312 -1.11 -7.27 14.89
N GLY A 313 -0.41 -6.46 14.10
CA GLY A 313 -0.17 -6.75 12.68
C GLY A 313 0.76 -7.93 12.45
N LEU A 314 1.78 -8.12 13.30
CA LEU A 314 2.71 -9.25 13.23
C LEU A 314 2.00 -10.61 13.37
N ARG A 315 1.00 -10.72 14.25
CA ARG A 315 0.19 -11.95 14.38
C ARG A 315 -0.45 -12.40 13.06
N LEU A 316 -0.82 -11.46 12.19
CA LEU A 316 -1.32 -11.78 10.85
C LEU A 316 -0.17 -12.10 9.89
N ALA A 317 0.92 -11.32 9.97
CA ALA A 317 2.09 -11.48 9.11
C ALA A 317 2.84 -12.80 9.32
N GLU A 318 2.81 -13.39 10.52
CA GLU A 318 3.43 -14.68 10.85
C GLU A 318 2.95 -15.82 9.93
N ASN A 319 1.65 -15.90 9.68
CA ASN A 319 1.09 -16.90 8.77
C ASN A 319 1.60 -16.74 7.34
N PHE A 320 1.78 -15.49 6.90
CA PHE A 320 2.34 -15.20 5.58
C PHE A 320 3.85 -15.47 5.54
N ALA A 321 4.58 -15.21 6.62
CA ALA A 321 6.00 -15.52 6.73
C ALA A 321 6.26 -17.03 6.67
N ALA A 322 5.37 -17.85 7.26
CA ALA A 322 5.47 -19.31 7.21
C ALA A 322 5.48 -19.88 5.77
N LEU A 323 4.96 -19.15 4.78
CA LEU A 323 5.01 -19.55 3.37
C LEU A 323 6.44 -19.56 2.78
N ASP A 324 7.45 -19.04 3.48
CA ASP A 324 8.85 -19.18 3.05
C ASP A 324 9.31 -20.66 3.02
N GLY A 325 8.64 -21.55 3.76
CA GLY A 325 8.88 -22.98 3.72
C GLY A 325 8.31 -23.71 2.49
N LEU A 326 7.61 -23.02 1.58
CA LEU A 326 6.99 -23.67 0.41
C LEU A 326 7.98 -24.42 -0.50
N SER A 327 9.25 -24.06 -0.50
CA SER A 327 10.26 -24.83 -1.24
C SER A 327 10.43 -26.26 -0.73
N GLU A 328 10.12 -26.51 0.55
CA GLU A 328 10.27 -27.83 1.18
C GLU A 328 9.21 -28.84 0.70
N VAL A 329 8.10 -28.37 0.12
CA VAL A 329 7.07 -29.27 -0.44
C VAL A 329 7.40 -29.74 -1.86
N PHE A 330 8.43 -29.18 -2.49
CA PHE A 330 8.84 -29.57 -3.84
C PHE A 330 9.57 -30.92 -3.81
N THR A 331 8.91 -31.98 -4.29
CA THR A 331 9.44 -33.35 -4.26
C THR A 331 10.41 -33.68 -5.39
N GLY A 332 10.66 -32.76 -6.32
CA GLY A 332 11.58 -32.97 -7.45
C GLY A 332 11.33 -34.29 -8.19
N SER A 333 12.39 -35.09 -8.33
CA SER A 333 12.38 -36.41 -8.99
C SER A 333 11.93 -37.56 -8.09
N ASP A 334 11.57 -37.32 -6.83
CA ASP A 334 11.23 -38.38 -5.87
C ASP A 334 9.85 -38.99 -6.14
N ARG A 335 9.03 -38.34 -6.98
CA ARG A 335 7.69 -38.78 -7.37
C ARG A 335 7.51 -38.71 -8.88
N GLN A 336 6.64 -39.56 -9.40
CA GLN A 336 6.26 -39.51 -10.82
C GLN A 336 5.49 -38.22 -11.13
N ALA A 337 5.78 -37.62 -12.30
CA ALA A 337 5.00 -36.52 -12.85
C ALA A 337 3.73 -37.07 -13.53
N LEU A 338 2.63 -36.31 -13.47
CA LEU A 338 1.39 -36.66 -14.15
C LEU A 338 1.53 -36.62 -15.69
N GLY A 339 2.34 -35.70 -16.18
CA GLY A 339 2.58 -35.50 -17.62
C GLY A 339 3.39 -34.23 -17.86
N VAL A 340 3.83 -34.05 -19.10
CA VAL A 340 4.50 -32.83 -19.58
C VAL A 340 3.71 -32.33 -20.77
N TYR A 341 3.25 -31.08 -20.69
CA TYR A 341 2.43 -30.44 -21.72
C TYR A 341 3.05 -29.09 -22.06
N SER A 342 3.15 -28.79 -23.36
CA SER A 342 3.55 -27.47 -23.85
C SER A 342 2.34 -26.58 -24.04
N ASP A 343 2.45 -25.32 -23.59
CA ASP A 343 1.41 -24.29 -23.76
C ASP A 343 1.34 -23.79 -25.21
N LEU A 344 2.51 -23.54 -25.80
CA LEU A 344 2.68 -23.21 -27.21
C LEU A 344 3.54 -24.28 -27.88
N ILE A 345 3.32 -24.52 -29.17
CA ILE A 345 4.15 -25.43 -29.98
C ILE A 345 5.57 -24.85 -30.01
N ILE A 346 6.45 -25.37 -29.16
CA ILE A 346 7.90 -25.15 -29.19
C ILE A 346 8.57 -26.52 -29.11
#